data_AF-A0A1J8QXM4-F1
#
_entry.id   AF-A0A1J8QXM4-F1
#
_cell.length_a   1.000
_cell.length_b   1.000
_cell.length_c   1.000
_cell.angle_alpha   90.00
_cell.angle_beta   90.00
_cell.angle_gamma   90.00
#
_symmetry.space_group_name_H-M   'P 1'
#
loop_
_entity.id
_entity.type
_entity.pdbx_description
1 polymer ?
#
loop_
_entity_poly.entity_id
_entity_poly.type
_entity_poly.pdbx_seq_one_letter_code
_entity_poly.pdbx_strand_id
1 'polypeptide(L)'
;MLLEVSPMAQIVIMGNKSSTVSPPQMSDSTDPGNPALLDASKLRITHAETLKPLQPIETLRFGQAFSDHMIVATHDPVTGWSVPEIKPYGPIALDPASSCFQYGGNVFEGMKAYLGPDGKARLFRPDLNMRRLERSCARLALPPIDGDVVLELVKRLVEFERRWIPKESGYSLYMRPTVIATRPGLGVIASDHAMLYILASPTGPYFPQGLQAVSLLAVSENVRAWPGGTGGHKVAGNYSPGFLPQKAATQQGYDQILWLFGEDRRITEAGAMNFFVVVKRDDGDGA
;
A
#
# COMPACT_ATOMS: atom_id res chain seq x y z
N MET A 1 3.29 -16.46 12.66
CA MET A 1 3.65 -17.28 11.47
C MET A 1 4.78 -18.19 11.92
N LEU A 2 4.41 -19.30 12.57
CA LEU A 2 5.31 -20.40 12.85
C LEU A 2 5.56 -21.11 11.52
N LEU A 3 6.82 -21.22 11.15
CA LEU A 3 7.30 -21.97 10.00
C LEU A 3 7.25 -23.45 10.37
N GLU A 4 6.34 -24.20 9.75
CA GLU A 4 6.40 -25.67 9.75
C GLU A 4 7.10 -26.12 8.48
N VAL A 5 8.21 -26.81 8.69
CA VAL A 5 9.07 -27.41 7.67
C VAL A 5 8.54 -28.82 7.43
N SER A 6 8.13 -29.13 6.20
CA SER A 6 7.84 -30.50 5.78
C SER A 6 9.00 -31.01 4.90
N PRO A 7 9.56 -32.21 5.17
CA PRO A 7 10.69 -32.75 4.43
C PRO A 7 10.24 -33.57 3.20
N MET A 8 11.18 -33.78 2.29
CA MET A 8 11.16 -34.69 1.12
C MET A 8 10.74 -34.07 -0.21
N ALA A 9 11.74 -33.58 -0.95
CA ALA A 9 11.78 -33.68 -2.41
C ALA A 9 13.22 -34.02 -2.83
N GLN A 10 13.36 -35.12 -3.58
CA GLN A 10 14.62 -35.67 -4.03
C GLN A 10 15.34 -34.73 -5.01
N ILE A 11 16.65 -34.62 -4.78
CA ILE A 11 17.62 -33.94 -5.63
C ILE A 11 17.88 -34.78 -6.88
N VAL A 12 17.70 -34.20 -8.07
CA VAL A 12 18.28 -34.70 -9.32
C VAL A 12 19.19 -33.60 -9.86
N ILE A 13 20.50 -33.84 -9.78
CA ILE A 13 21.55 -33.01 -10.36
C ILE A 13 21.78 -33.50 -11.78
N MET A 14 21.56 -32.65 -12.78
CA MET A 14 22.07 -32.87 -14.14
C MET A 14 23.01 -31.74 -14.58
N GLY A 15 24.24 -32.16 -14.83
CA GLY A 15 25.36 -31.57 -15.58
C GLY A 15 25.22 -30.18 -16.19
N ASN A 16 26.11 -29.31 -15.71
CA ASN A 16 26.45 -28.01 -16.27
C ASN A 16 27.23 -28.15 -17.61
N LYS A 17 26.80 -27.45 -18.67
CA LYS A 17 27.66 -27.15 -19.83
C LYS A 17 27.71 -25.64 -20.03
N SER A 18 28.89 -25.09 -19.78
CA SER A 18 29.25 -23.69 -20.00
C SER A 18 29.41 -23.42 -21.51
N SER A 19 28.71 -22.42 -22.01
CA SER A 19 29.02 -21.75 -23.29
C SER A 19 28.89 -20.25 -23.09
N THR A 20 30.02 -19.56 -23.18
CA THR A 20 30.15 -18.10 -23.11
C THR A 20 29.53 -17.46 -24.34
N VAL A 21 28.49 -16.63 -24.16
CA VAL A 21 27.94 -15.75 -25.20
C VAL A 21 28.13 -14.30 -24.74
N SER A 22 28.85 -13.52 -25.52
CA SER A 22 29.06 -12.08 -25.30
C SER A 22 27.73 -11.31 -25.41
N PRO A 23 27.51 -10.25 -24.60
CA PRO A 23 26.25 -9.53 -24.63
C PRO A 23 26.10 -8.72 -25.93
N PRO A 24 24.94 -8.75 -26.60
CA PRO A 24 24.70 -7.90 -27.75
C PRO A 24 24.57 -6.43 -27.31
N GLN A 25 25.14 -5.55 -28.11
CA GLN A 25 25.05 -4.10 -27.96
C GLN A 25 23.57 -3.66 -27.97
N MET A 26 23.19 -2.80 -27.02
CA MET A 26 21.87 -2.16 -27.01
C MET A 26 21.73 -1.25 -28.23
N SER A 27 20.89 -1.67 -29.17
CA SER A 27 20.27 -0.77 -30.13
C SER A 27 18.94 -0.27 -29.56
N ASP A 28 18.78 1.05 -29.45
CA ASP A 28 17.49 1.69 -29.25
C ASP A 28 16.59 1.37 -30.46
N SER A 29 15.72 0.38 -30.32
CA SER A 29 14.63 0.11 -31.24
C SER A 29 13.33 0.03 -30.46
N THR A 30 12.45 1.02 -30.64
CA THR A 30 11.07 0.99 -30.19
C THR A 30 10.33 -0.11 -30.94
N ASP A 31 10.09 -1.24 -30.27
CA ASP A 31 9.32 -2.36 -30.80
C ASP A 31 7.81 -2.01 -30.79
N PRO A 32 7.13 -1.94 -31.96
CA PRO A 32 5.74 -1.49 -32.05
C PRO A 32 4.72 -2.60 -31.69
N GLY A 33 4.93 -3.34 -30.60
CA GLY A 33 4.09 -4.49 -30.25
C GLY A 33 3.83 -4.77 -28.78
N ASN A 34 4.53 -4.13 -27.83
CA ASN A 34 4.37 -4.41 -26.40
C ASN A 34 3.99 -3.15 -25.61
N PRO A 35 2.96 -3.19 -24.74
CA PRO A 35 2.61 -2.06 -23.88
C PRO A 35 3.82 -1.57 -23.07
N ALA A 36 4.00 -0.24 -22.99
CA ALA A 36 5.12 0.36 -22.27
C ALA A 36 5.10 -0.01 -20.77
N LEU A 37 6.28 -0.30 -20.22
CA LEU A 37 6.45 -0.51 -18.78
C LEU A 37 6.48 0.84 -18.04
N LEU A 38 6.08 0.83 -16.77
CA LEU A 38 6.24 1.98 -15.89
C LEU A 38 7.73 2.30 -15.74
N ASP A 39 8.12 3.56 -15.94
CA ASP A 39 9.52 3.97 -15.98
C ASP A 39 9.75 5.24 -15.16
N ALA A 40 10.36 5.08 -13.98
CA ALA A 40 10.65 6.19 -13.07
C ALA A 40 11.74 7.14 -13.60
N SER A 41 12.58 6.71 -14.56
CA SER A 41 13.63 7.56 -15.12
C SER A 41 13.07 8.68 -16.00
N LYS A 42 11.87 8.48 -16.55
CA LYS A 42 11.15 9.44 -17.40
C LYS A 42 10.27 10.42 -16.62
N LEU A 43 10.29 10.35 -15.29
CA LEU A 43 9.43 11.14 -14.40
C LEU A 43 9.42 12.62 -14.80
N ARG A 44 8.23 13.13 -15.10
CA ARG A 44 7.99 14.56 -15.37
C ARG A 44 7.58 15.27 -14.10
N ILE A 45 7.90 16.55 -14.00
CA ILE A 45 7.57 17.38 -12.84
C ILE A 45 6.83 18.62 -13.32
N THR A 46 5.67 18.85 -12.73
CA THR A 46 4.85 20.05 -12.84
C THR A 46 4.73 20.66 -11.45
N HIS A 47 5.30 21.84 -11.26
CA HIS A 47 5.29 22.54 -9.97
C HIS A 47 3.95 23.23 -9.72
N ALA A 48 3.52 23.25 -8.45
CA ALA A 48 2.42 24.08 -8.00
C ALA A 48 2.81 25.56 -8.07
N GLU A 49 1.89 26.39 -8.55
CA GLU A 49 2.08 27.85 -8.62
C GLU A 49 2.24 28.48 -7.23
N THR A 50 1.59 27.89 -6.22
CA THR A 50 1.66 28.34 -4.82
C THR A 50 1.71 27.13 -3.90
N LEU A 51 2.67 27.14 -2.98
CA LEU A 51 2.81 26.11 -1.96
C LEU A 51 1.88 26.39 -0.78
N LYS A 52 1.26 25.35 -0.22
CA LYS A 52 0.40 25.46 0.96
C LYS A 52 1.20 25.87 2.20
N PRO A 53 0.59 26.56 3.18
CA PRO A 53 1.23 26.74 4.48
C PRO A 53 1.38 25.38 5.18
N LEU A 54 2.50 25.19 5.87
CA LEU A 54 2.65 24.03 6.76
C LEU A 54 1.74 24.23 7.98
N GLN A 55 1.03 23.16 8.37
CA GLN A 55 0.17 23.18 9.55
C GLN A 55 1.01 23.03 10.82
N PRO A 56 0.60 23.63 11.96
CA PRO A 56 1.22 23.34 13.25
C PRO A 56 1.17 21.84 13.54
N ILE A 57 2.26 21.28 14.06
CA ILE A 57 2.41 19.82 14.18
C ILE A 57 1.33 19.20 15.08
N GLU A 58 0.91 19.90 16.13
CA GLU A 58 -0.10 19.49 17.10
C GLU A 58 -1.50 19.35 16.50
N THR A 59 -1.77 19.99 15.36
CA THR A 59 -3.04 19.88 14.64
C THR A 59 -3.04 18.73 13.63
N LEU A 60 -1.88 18.14 13.34
CA LEU A 60 -1.79 17.04 12.38
C LEU A 60 -2.64 15.85 12.84
N ARG A 61 -3.52 15.40 11.94
CA ARG A 61 -4.36 14.20 12.10
C ARG A 61 -4.12 13.30 10.90
N PHE A 62 -4.15 12.00 11.16
CA PHE A 62 -3.89 11.00 10.13
C PHE A 62 -4.80 11.19 8.91
N GLY A 63 -4.19 11.42 7.73
CA GLY A 63 -4.89 11.46 6.45
C GLY A 63 -5.81 12.67 6.21
N GLN A 64 -5.70 13.74 7.01
CA GLN A 64 -6.55 14.94 6.86
C GLN A 64 -5.85 16.08 6.11
N ALA A 65 -4.53 16.12 6.12
CA ALA A 65 -3.71 17.08 5.37
C ALA A 65 -2.88 16.33 4.32
N PHE A 66 -2.60 16.99 3.20
CA PHE A 66 -1.80 16.42 2.09
C PHE A 66 -0.72 17.39 1.65
N SER A 67 0.38 16.85 1.14
CA SER A 67 1.53 17.56 0.58
C SER A 67 1.19 18.36 -0.68
N ASP A 68 2.10 19.21 -1.17
CA ASP A 68 1.82 20.13 -2.27
C ASP A 68 1.55 19.38 -3.60
N HIS A 69 2.22 18.25 -3.81
CA HIS A 69 2.14 17.45 -5.03
C HIS A 69 1.79 16.00 -4.74
N MET A 70 1.45 15.28 -5.81
CA MET A 70 1.21 13.84 -5.87
C MET A 70 1.88 13.26 -7.12
N ILE A 71 2.10 11.95 -7.14
CA ILE A 71 2.48 11.25 -8.38
C ILE A 71 1.24 10.63 -9.02
N VAL A 72 1.16 10.66 -10.35
CA VAL A 72 0.15 9.95 -11.15
C VAL A 72 0.81 9.27 -12.35
N ALA A 73 0.36 8.05 -12.67
CA ALA A 73 0.58 7.37 -13.94
C ALA A 73 -0.66 6.55 -14.31
N THR A 74 -1.05 6.55 -15.59
CA THR A 74 -2.19 5.78 -16.10
C THR A 74 -1.70 4.61 -16.93
N HIS A 75 -2.44 3.50 -16.92
CA HIS A 75 -2.23 2.36 -17.78
C HIS A 75 -3.37 2.24 -18.78
N ASP A 76 -3.01 2.12 -20.06
CA ASP A 76 -3.90 1.80 -21.17
C ASP A 76 -3.48 0.46 -21.79
N PRO A 77 -4.41 -0.42 -22.19
CA PRO A 77 -4.08 -1.76 -22.68
C PRO A 77 -3.28 -1.78 -23.99
N VAL A 78 -3.33 -0.72 -24.79
CA VAL A 78 -2.64 -0.63 -26.09
C VAL A 78 -1.25 -0.02 -25.91
N THR A 79 -1.15 1.03 -25.11
CA THR A 79 0.06 1.85 -24.98
C THR A 79 0.87 1.56 -23.72
N GLY A 80 0.28 0.91 -22.72
CA GLY A 80 0.88 0.57 -21.44
C GLY A 80 0.86 1.72 -20.44
N TRP A 81 1.85 1.74 -19.56
CA TRP A 81 2.00 2.78 -18.55
C TRP A 81 2.46 4.11 -19.18
N SER A 82 1.75 5.17 -18.85
CA SER A 82 2.15 6.54 -19.18
C SER A 82 3.42 6.92 -18.43
N VAL A 83 4.12 7.93 -18.95
CA VAL A 83 5.19 8.60 -18.21
C VAL A 83 4.64 9.10 -16.86
N PRO A 84 5.25 8.73 -15.72
CA PRO A 84 4.78 9.19 -14.42
C PRO A 84 5.02 10.70 -14.27
N GLU A 85 4.12 11.37 -13.56
CA GLU A 85 4.17 12.82 -13.33
C GLU A 85 4.06 13.14 -11.84
N ILE A 86 5.03 13.88 -11.29
CA ILE A 86 4.80 14.69 -10.08
C ILE A 86 4.02 15.93 -10.50
N LYS A 87 2.83 16.12 -9.95
CA LYS A 87 1.95 17.26 -10.26
C LYS A 87 1.28 17.81 -9.02
N PRO A 88 0.74 19.05 -9.05
CA PRO A 88 0.03 19.62 -7.90
C PRO A 88 -1.08 18.68 -7.43
N TYR A 89 -1.20 18.51 -6.10
CA TYR A 89 -2.25 17.71 -5.50
C TYR A 89 -3.63 18.24 -5.89
N GLY A 90 -4.50 17.39 -6.39
CA GLY A 90 -5.82 17.80 -6.87
C GLY A 90 -6.77 16.62 -7.14
N PRO A 91 -8.02 16.93 -7.53
CA PRO A 91 -9.00 15.91 -7.85
C PRO A 91 -8.57 15.07 -9.06
N ILE A 92 -8.93 13.79 -9.04
CA ILE A 92 -8.75 12.87 -10.17
C ILE A 92 -10.07 12.82 -10.95
N ALA A 93 -10.04 13.18 -12.24
CA ALA A 93 -11.17 13.01 -13.13
C ALA A 93 -11.20 11.57 -13.67
N LEU A 94 -12.28 10.86 -13.43
CA LEU A 94 -12.50 9.48 -13.88
C LEU A 94 -13.86 9.36 -14.56
N ASP A 95 -13.98 8.42 -15.49
CA ASP A 95 -15.27 8.03 -16.05
C ASP A 95 -16.17 7.47 -14.94
N PRO A 96 -17.46 7.87 -14.83
CA PRO A 96 -18.37 7.34 -13.81
C PRO A 96 -18.56 5.82 -13.86
N ALA A 97 -18.40 5.19 -15.02
CA ALA A 97 -18.45 3.74 -15.21
C ALA A 97 -17.09 3.06 -14.94
N SER A 98 -16.10 3.77 -14.37
CA SER A 98 -14.82 3.17 -14.01
C SER A 98 -15.00 2.00 -13.03
N SER A 99 -14.32 0.89 -13.33
CA SER A 99 -14.43 -0.36 -12.58
C SER A 99 -14.12 -0.21 -11.07
N CYS A 100 -13.28 0.76 -10.68
CA CYS A 100 -13.02 1.08 -9.27
C CYS A 100 -14.26 1.51 -8.49
N PHE A 101 -15.21 2.21 -9.13
CA PHE A 101 -16.47 2.66 -8.53
C PHE A 101 -17.51 1.55 -8.48
N GLN A 102 -17.52 0.69 -9.50
CA GLN A 102 -18.56 -0.32 -9.67
C GLN A 102 -18.24 -1.62 -8.91
N TYR A 103 -16.97 -2.06 -8.94
CA TYR A 103 -16.58 -3.40 -8.47
C TYR A 103 -15.41 -3.38 -7.47
N GLY A 104 -14.98 -2.20 -7.01
CA GLY A 104 -14.02 -2.10 -5.92
C GLY A 104 -12.60 -2.53 -6.29
N GLY A 105 -12.22 -2.48 -7.56
CA GLY A 105 -10.85 -2.75 -8.05
C GLY A 105 -9.84 -1.70 -7.57
N ASN A 106 -9.56 -1.66 -6.27
CA ASN A 106 -8.71 -0.67 -5.62
C ASN A 106 -7.74 -1.36 -4.65
N VAL A 107 -6.46 -1.12 -4.83
CA VAL A 107 -5.37 -1.61 -3.98
C VAL A 107 -4.61 -0.41 -3.45
N PHE A 108 -4.23 -0.44 -2.18
CA PHE A 108 -3.42 0.64 -1.60
C PHE A 108 -2.32 0.11 -0.71
N GLU A 109 -1.31 0.94 -0.49
CA GLU A 109 -0.26 0.72 0.48
C GLU A 109 -0.17 1.83 1.51
N GLY A 110 0.60 1.56 2.57
CA GLY A 110 0.79 2.52 3.65
C GLY A 110 2.16 2.36 4.28
N MET A 111 3.00 3.38 4.12
CA MET A 111 4.32 3.45 4.75
C MET A 111 4.61 4.87 5.22
N LYS A 112 5.72 5.06 5.92
CA LYS A 112 6.08 6.35 6.50
C LYS A 112 7.52 6.71 6.15
N ALA A 113 7.71 7.98 5.83
CA ALA A 113 9.01 8.64 5.77
C ALA A 113 9.24 9.43 7.07
N TYR A 114 10.46 9.35 7.59
CA TYR A 114 10.89 9.98 8.82
C TYR A 114 12.16 10.79 8.58
N LEU A 115 12.29 11.94 9.24
CA LEU A 115 13.58 12.62 9.34
C LEU A 115 14.38 11.98 10.48
N GLY A 116 15.58 11.50 10.17
CA GLY A 116 16.51 11.06 11.20
C GLY A 116 17.21 12.24 11.87
N PRO A 117 17.99 11.98 12.94
CA PRO A 117 18.74 13.01 13.67
C PRO A 117 19.76 13.75 12.80
N ASP A 118 20.27 13.11 11.75
CA ASP A 118 21.17 13.70 10.74
C ASP A 118 20.41 14.53 9.67
N GLY A 119 19.12 14.74 9.87
CA GLY A 119 18.23 15.38 8.94
C GLY A 119 17.90 14.54 7.70
N LYS A 120 18.40 13.31 7.51
CA LYS A 120 18.10 12.55 6.28
C LYS A 120 16.75 11.86 6.36
N ALA A 121 15.99 11.92 5.26
CA ALA A 121 14.73 11.20 5.12
C ALA A 121 14.98 9.68 5.01
N ARG A 122 14.18 8.88 5.70
CA ARG A 122 14.28 7.42 5.72
C ARG A 122 12.90 6.79 5.61
N LEU A 123 12.81 5.73 4.82
CA LEU A 123 11.66 4.84 4.74
C LEU A 123 11.94 3.57 5.56
N PHE A 124 10.91 3.02 6.21
CA PHE A 124 11.05 1.79 6.98
C PHE A 124 10.54 0.58 6.20
N ARG A 125 11.45 -0.34 5.84
CA ARG A 125 11.19 -1.59 5.08
C ARG A 125 10.25 -1.38 3.88
N PRO A 126 10.51 -0.38 3.01
CA PRO A 126 9.56 -0.03 1.94
C PRO A 126 9.43 -1.14 0.89
N ASP A 127 10.47 -1.95 0.70
CA ASP A 127 10.51 -3.15 -0.15
C ASP A 127 9.39 -4.15 0.19
N LEU A 128 9.05 -4.32 1.48
CA LEU A 128 7.96 -5.18 1.89
C LEU A 128 6.58 -4.64 1.50
N ASN A 129 6.42 -3.32 1.49
CA ASN A 129 5.19 -2.69 1.05
C ASN A 129 5.01 -2.90 -0.46
N MET A 130 6.10 -2.77 -1.23
CA MET A 130 6.05 -2.99 -2.68
C MET A 130 5.71 -4.43 -3.04
N ARG A 131 6.35 -5.42 -2.40
CA ARG A 131 6.00 -6.83 -2.57
C ARG A 131 4.53 -7.12 -2.24
N ARG A 132 3.98 -6.45 -1.22
CA ARG A 132 2.55 -6.59 -0.87
C ARG A 132 1.64 -5.87 -1.87
N LEU A 133 2.07 -4.73 -2.41
CA LEU A 133 1.36 -3.99 -3.46
C LEU A 133 1.24 -4.83 -4.73
N GLU A 134 2.34 -5.40 -5.22
CA GLU A 134 2.38 -6.30 -6.38
C GLU A 134 1.43 -7.48 -6.20
N ARG A 135 1.56 -8.20 -5.08
CA ARG A 135 0.71 -9.36 -4.77
C ARG A 135 -0.77 -8.98 -4.63
N SER A 136 -1.07 -7.76 -4.19
CA SER A 136 -2.45 -7.27 -4.08
C SER A 136 -3.01 -6.88 -5.45
N CYS A 137 -2.21 -6.25 -6.31
CA CYS A 137 -2.58 -5.95 -7.70
C CYS A 137 -2.84 -7.23 -8.51
N ALA A 138 -1.94 -8.21 -8.40
CA ALA A 138 -2.08 -9.52 -9.03
C ALA A 138 -3.36 -10.24 -8.58
N ARG A 139 -3.72 -10.15 -7.29
CA ARG A 139 -4.95 -10.75 -6.76
C ARG A 139 -6.22 -10.19 -7.39
N LEU A 140 -6.21 -8.92 -7.78
CA LEU A 140 -7.33 -8.26 -8.46
C LEU A 140 -7.22 -8.29 -9.99
N ALA A 141 -6.21 -8.99 -10.53
CA ALA A 141 -5.90 -9.00 -11.96
C ALA A 141 -5.78 -7.57 -12.54
N LEU A 142 -5.22 -6.64 -11.77
CA LEU A 142 -4.84 -5.31 -12.26
C LEU A 142 -3.62 -5.41 -13.19
N PRO A 143 -3.39 -4.40 -14.06
CA PRO A 143 -2.19 -4.33 -14.87
C PRO A 143 -0.93 -4.48 -14.01
N PRO A 144 0.08 -5.24 -14.48
CA PRO A 144 1.27 -5.52 -13.71
C PRO A 144 2.02 -4.22 -13.40
N ILE A 145 2.56 -4.15 -12.18
CA ILE A 145 3.42 -3.08 -11.70
C ILE A 145 4.74 -3.68 -11.23
N ASP A 146 5.83 -2.95 -11.44
CA ASP A 146 7.13 -3.24 -10.85
C ASP A 146 7.24 -2.45 -9.54
N GLY A 147 7.31 -3.14 -8.41
CA GLY A 147 7.39 -2.56 -7.09
C GLY A 147 8.66 -1.77 -6.85
N ASP A 148 9.79 -2.11 -7.48
CA ASP A 148 11.03 -1.36 -7.35
C ASP A 148 10.93 -0.01 -8.09
N VAL A 149 10.23 0.02 -9.23
CA VAL A 149 9.92 1.27 -9.94
C VAL A 149 8.97 2.15 -9.11
N VAL A 150 7.92 1.57 -8.52
CA VAL A 150 7.01 2.31 -7.63
C VAL A 150 7.77 2.84 -6.40
N LEU A 151 8.71 2.08 -5.85
CA LEU A 151 9.56 2.53 -4.75
C LEU A 151 10.43 3.73 -5.15
N GLU A 152 11.02 3.71 -6.34
CA GLU A 152 11.77 4.86 -6.84
C GLU A 152 10.88 6.11 -6.93
N LEU A 153 9.66 5.97 -7.46
CA LEU A 153 8.68 7.06 -7.47
C LEU A 153 8.34 7.57 -6.07
N VAL A 154 8.13 6.67 -5.09
CA VAL A 154 7.92 7.05 -3.68
C VAL A 154 9.11 7.84 -3.15
N LYS A 155 10.35 7.40 -3.39
CA LYS A 155 11.56 8.12 -2.95
C LYS A 155 11.65 9.51 -3.58
N ARG A 156 11.38 9.63 -4.88
CA ARG A 156 11.35 10.91 -5.60
C ARG A 156 10.33 11.87 -5.00
N LEU A 157 9.11 11.40 -4.70
CA LEU A 157 8.09 12.23 -4.06
C LEU A 157 8.47 12.62 -2.63
N VAL A 158 9.04 11.70 -1.84
CA VAL A 158 9.50 12.00 -0.47
C VAL A 158 10.55 13.10 -0.48
N GLU A 159 11.51 13.05 -1.41
CA GLU A 159 12.55 14.08 -1.50
C GLU A 159 11.98 15.40 -2.03
N PHE A 160 11.06 15.35 -3.01
CA PHE A 160 10.40 16.53 -3.54
C PHE A 160 9.52 17.24 -2.49
N GLU A 161 8.79 16.47 -1.69
CA GLU A 161 7.92 16.94 -0.62
C GLU A 161 8.60 16.98 0.75
N ARG A 162 9.94 16.95 0.79
CA ARG A 162 10.72 16.80 2.03
C ARG A 162 10.37 17.80 3.13
N ARG A 163 9.95 19.02 2.76
CA ARG A 163 9.53 20.06 3.71
C ARG A 163 8.29 19.68 4.53
N TRP A 164 7.50 18.71 4.05
CA TRP A 164 6.33 18.18 4.72
C TRP A 164 6.64 17.07 5.73
N ILE A 165 7.89 16.59 5.80
CA ILE A 165 8.28 15.60 6.80
C ILE A 165 8.51 16.32 8.12
N PRO A 166 7.67 16.10 9.16
CA PRO A 166 7.87 16.75 10.44
C PRO A 166 9.19 16.29 11.09
N LYS A 167 9.78 17.15 11.90
CA LYS A 167 11.11 16.91 12.50
C LYS A 167 11.01 16.20 13.85
N GLU A 168 9.85 16.26 14.47
CA GLU A 168 9.60 15.82 15.84
C GLU A 168 9.42 14.30 15.91
N SER A 169 9.93 13.71 16.99
CA SER A 169 9.74 12.28 17.25
C SER A 169 8.25 11.94 17.39
N GLY A 170 7.84 10.80 16.84
CA GLY A 170 6.44 10.38 16.79
C GLY A 170 5.65 10.92 15.60
N TYR A 171 6.22 11.84 14.83
CA TYR A 171 5.63 12.37 13.60
C TYR A 171 6.29 11.76 12.35
N SER A 172 5.59 11.85 11.22
CA SER A 172 6.07 11.28 9.95
C SER A 172 5.34 11.87 8.75
N LEU A 173 5.88 11.68 7.55
CA LEU A 173 5.14 11.84 6.30
C LEU A 173 4.63 10.47 5.86
N TYR A 174 3.32 10.28 5.91
CA TYR A 174 2.69 9.03 5.50
C TYR A 174 2.53 9.00 3.97
N MET A 175 3.04 7.94 3.34
CA MET A 175 2.97 7.72 1.91
C MET A 175 1.84 6.73 1.59
N ARG A 176 0.99 7.08 0.63
CA ARG A 176 -0.17 6.31 0.18
C ARG A 176 -0.07 6.00 -1.33
N PRO A 177 0.73 5.02 -1.75
CA PRO A 177 0.61 4.44 -3.09
C PRO A 177 -0.75 3.76 -3.24
N THR A 178 -1.42 3.99 -4.36
CA THR A 178 -2.73 3.41 -4.67
C THR A 178 -2.80 3.06 -6.15
N VAL A 179 -3.29 1.87 -6.46
CA VAL A 179 -3.60 1.44 -7.82
C VAL A 179 -5.10 1.18 -7.92
N ILE A 180 -5.76 1.84 -8.87
CA ILE A 180 -7.20 1.73 -9.10
C ILE A 180 -7.50 1.25 -10.52
N ALA A 181 -8.53 0.41 -10.65
CA ALA A 181 -9.08 -0.06 -11.92
C ALA A 181 -9.89 1.05 -12.60
N THR A 182 -9.47 1.51 -13.77
CA THR A 182 -10.10 2.66 -14.46
C THR A 182 -10.79 2.29 -15.76
N ARG A 183 -10.99 0.99 -16.04
CA ARG A 183 -11.68 0.57 -17.27
C ARG A 183 -13.10 1.14 -17.29
N PRO A 184 -13.48 1.88 -18.35
CA PRO A 184 -14.83 2.38 -18.50
C PRO A 184 -15.76 1.24 -18.93
N GLY A 185 -16.80 0.98 -18.14
CA GLY A 185 -17.87 0.08 -18.51
C GLY A 185 -18.34 -0.83 -17.37
N LEU A 186 -19.60 -1.27 -17.49
CA LEU A 186 -20.31 -2.05 -16.46
C LEU A 186 -20.19 -3.57 -16.64
N GLY A 187 -19.23 -4.02 -17.45
CA GLY A 187 -18.93 -5.44 -17.57
C GLY A 187 -18.10 -5.91 -16.37
N VAL A 188 -18.51 -7.01 -15.72
CA VAL A 188 -17.79 -7.60 -14.59
C VAL A 188 -16.61 -8.43 -15.11
N ILE A 189 -15.54 -7.75 -15.50
CA ILE A 189 -14.30 -8.36 -15.99
C ILE A 189 -13.08 -7.67 -15.36
N ALA A 190 -11.93 -8.33 -15.41
CA ALA A 190 -10.67 -7.73 -14.97
C ALA A 190 -10.39 -6.43 -15.73
N SER A 191 -9.93 -5.41 -15.00
CA SER A 191 -9.63 -4.10 -15.58
C SER A 191 -8.28 -4.13 -16.26
N ASP A 192 -8.27 -3.88 -17.56
CA ASP A 192 -7.10 -3.72 -18.42
C ASP A 192 -6.59 -2.26 -18.46
N HIS A 193 -7.36 -1.34 -17.89
CA HIS A 193 -6.95 0.04 -17.61
C HIS A 193 -6.71 0.23 -16.10
N ALA A 194 -5.74 1.05 -15.73
CA ALA A 194 -5.51 1.39 -14.33
C ALA A 194 -4.94 2.79 -14.15
N MET A 195 -4.89 3.23 -12.89
CA MET A 195 -4.14 4.42 -12.49
C MET A 195 -3.38 4.11 -11.21
N LEU A 196 -2.07 4.36 -11.23
CA LEU A 196 -1.23 4.49 -10.05
C LEU A 196 -1.24 5.96 -9.61
N TYR A 197 -1.47 6.21 -8.33
CA TYR A 197 -1.18 7.51 -7.73
C TYR A 197 -0.53 7.36 -6.35
N ILE A 198 0.28 8.34 -5.97
CA ILE A 198 0.98 8.35 -4.68
C ILE A 198 0.71 9.68 -3.99
N LEU A 199 0.10 9.62 -2.82
CA LEU A 199 -0.14 10.79 -1.97
C LEU A 199 0.84 10.81 -0.80
N ALA A 200 1.18 12.00 -0.31
CA ALA A 200 1.90 12.18 0.94
C ALA A 200 1.07 13.02 1.93
N SER A 201 1.04 12.60 3.19
CA SER A 201 0.20 13.20 4.23
C SER A 201 1.01 13.33 5.52
N PRO A 202 1.30 14.56 6.03
CA PRO A 202 1.95 14.71 7.32
C PRO A 202 1.04 14.17 8.42
N THR A 203 1.57 13.33 9.31
CA THR A 203 0.81 12.71 10.39
C THR A 203 1.54 12.79 11.70
N GLY A 204 0.78 13.09 12.75
CA GLY A 204 1.21 12.99 14.13
C GLY A 204 1.05 11.60 14.72
N PRO A 205 1.38 11.44 16.02
CA PRO A 205 1.19 10.21 16.76
C PRO A 205 -0.29 9.87 16.88
N TYR A 206 -0.61 8.57 16.89
CA TYR A 206 -1.99 8.10 17.12
C TYR A 206 -2.51 8.47 18.52
N PHE A 207 -1.61 8.55 19.50
CA PHE A 207 -1.92 8.92 20.87
C PHE A 207 -1.06 10.11 21.32
N PRO A 208 -1.55 11.35 21.18
CA PRO A 208 -0.80 12.57 21.50
C PRO A 208 -0.40 12.66 22.98
N GLN A 209 -1.19 12.06 23.89
CA GLN A 209 -0.89 12.06 25.33
C GLN A 209 -0.05 10.84 25.80
N GLY A 210 0.60 10.10 24.89
CA GLY A 210 1.36 8.90 25.21
C GLY A 210 0.57 7.60 25.00
N LEU A 211 1.15 6.45 25.34
CA LEU A 211 0.55 5.14 25.06
C LEU A 211 -0.77 4.96 25.83
N GLN A 212 -1.89 5.17 25.15
CA GLN A 212 -3.22 4.88 25.70
C GLN A 212 -3.64 3.49 25.25
N ALA A 213 -4.08 2.69 26.22
CA ALA A 213 -4.73 1.42 25.91
C ALA A 213 -6.01 1.69 25.11
N VAL A 214 -6.25 0.85 24.11
CA VAL A 214 -7.50 0.87 23.35
C VAL A 214 -8.42 -0.23 23.85
N SER A 215 -9.70 0.08 23.97
CA SER A 215 -10.75 -0.89 24.28
C SER A 215 -11.18 -1.61 23.00
N LEU A 216 -11.31 -2.94 23.06
CA LEU A 216 -11.68 -3.77 21.91
C LEU A 216 -12.99 -4.51 22.15
N LEU A 217 -13.95 -4.37 21.22
CA LEU A 217 -15.15 -5.22 21.20
C LEU A 217 -14.86 -6.49 20.40
N ALA A 218 -14.95 -7.65 21.04
CA ALA A 218 -14.80 -8.94 20.36
C ALA A 218 -16.07 -9.27 19.56
N VAL A 219 -15.94 -9.38 18.24
CA VAL A 219 -17.07 -9.55 17.31
C VAL A 219 -16.97 -10.89 16.60
N SER A 220 -18.04 -11.69 16.67
CA SER A 220 -18.18 -12.98 15.98
C SER A 220 -19.24 -12.98 14.88
N GLU A 221 -20.18 -12.04 14.92
CA GLU A 221 -21.33 -11.98 14.02
C GLU A 221 -20.92 -11.45 12.63
N ASN A 222 -19.83 -10.68 12.58
CA ASN A 222 -19.24 -10.16 11.35
C ASN A 222 -17.84 -10.74 11.15
N VAL A 223 -17.62 -11.35 9.99
CA VAL A 223 -16.32 -11.91 9.61
C VAL A 223 -15.58 -10.92 8.73
N ARG A 224 -14.39 -10.49 9.16
CA ARG A 224 -13.53 -9.59 8.39
C ARG A 224 -12.98 -10.22 7.12
N ALA A 225 -12.54 -11.47 7.20
CA ALA A 225 -11.94 -12.22 6.11
C ALA A 225 -12.11 -13.72 6.34
N TRP A 226 -12.09 -14.50 5.27
CA TRP A 226 -12.23 -15.96 5.29
C TRP A 226 -11.17 -16.65 4.40
N PRO A 227 -10.84 -17.93 4.64
CA PRO A 227 -9.97 -18.72 3.77
C PRO A 227 -10.44 -18.71 2.31
N GLY A 228 -9.53 -18.48 1.38
CA GLY A 228 -9.84 -18.31 -0.05
C GLY A 228 -10.32 -16.90 -0.44
N GLY A 229 -10.66 -16.05 0.54
CA GLY A 229 -11.00 -14.64 0.33
C GLY A 229 -9.77 -13.74 0.06
N THR A 230 -9.94 -12.43 0.20
CA THR A 230 -8.93 -11.41 -0.12
C THR A 230 -8.20 -10.84 1.09
N GLY A 231 -8.46 -11.33 2.31
CA GLY A 231 -7.92 -10.76 3.56
C GLY A 231 -6.38 -10.73 3.67
N GLY A 232 -5.68 -11.60 2.95
CA GLY A 232 -4.21 -11.61 2.86
C GLY A 232 -3.61 -10.54 1.93
N HIS A 233 -4.47 -9.69 1.33
CA HIS A 233 -4.11 -8.65 0.37
C HIS A 233 -4.64 -7.30 0.84
N LYS A 234 -4.00 -6.20 0.41
CA LYS A 234 -4.38 -4.85 0.84
C LYS A 234 -5.38 -4.20 -0.13
N VAL A 235 -6.50 -4.89 -0.30
CA VAL A 235 -7.61 -4.52 -1.19
C VAL A 235 -8.61 -3.67 -0.43
N ALA A 236 -9.10 -2.58 -1.03
CA ALA A 236 -10.05 -1.66 -0.38
C ALA A 236 -11.36 -2.35 0.04
N GLY A 237 -11.82 -3.34 -0.73
CA GLY A 237 -13.00 -4.15 -0.40
C GLY A 237 -12.90 -4.92 0.93
N ASN A 238 -11.70 -5.10 1.50
CA ASN A 238 -11.53 -5.71 2.83
C ASN A 238 -11.83 -4.75 3.99
N TYR A 239 -12.06 -3.46 3.72
CA TYR A 239 -12.20 -2.43 4.74
C TYR A 239 -13.65 -1.96 4.91
N SER A 240 -14.35 -1.70 3.81
CA SER A 240 -15.71 -1.16 3.87
C SER A 240 -16.73 -2.04 4.60
N PRO A 241 -16.69 -3.39 4.51
CA PRO A 241 -17.60 -4.24 5.29
C PRO A 241 -17.39 -4.10 6.81
N GLY A 242 -16.21 -3.63 7.25
CA GLY A 242 -15.91 -3.41 8.67
C GLY A 242 -16.49 -2.12 9.25
N PHE A 243 -17.04 -1.21 8.44
CA PHE A 243 -17.50 0.09 8.93
C PHE A 243 -18.74 0.00 9.81
N LEU A 244 -19.73 -0.82 9.42
CA LEU A 244 -20.94 -1.03 10.21
C LEU A 244 -20.64 -1.63 11.60
N PRO A 245 -19.91 -2.75 11.73
CA PRO A 245 -19.59 -3.28 13.04
C PRO A 245 -18.71 -2.31 13.84
N GLN A 246 -17.78 -1.56 13.19
CA GLN A 246 -16.95 -0.60 13.92
C GLN A 246 -17.80 0.54 14.50
N LYS A 247 -18.79 1.01 13.75
CA LYS A 247 -19.76 2.00 14.24
C LYS A 247 -20.54 1.46 15.44
N ALA A 248 -20.97 0.20 15.40
CA ALA A 248 -21.68 -0.44 16.51
C ALA A 248 -20.78 -0.59 17.75
N ALA A 249 -19.50 -0.93 17.57
CA ALA A 249 -18.53 -0.99 18.67
C ALA A 249 -18.33 0.39 19.32
N THR A 250 -18.17 1.44 18.51
CA THR A 250 -18.04 2.83 19.01
C THR A 250 -19.29 3.29 19.76
N GLN A 251 -20.49 2.92 19.31
CA GLN A 251 -21.74 3.23 20.03
C GLN A 251 -21.83 2.57 21.41
N GLN A 252 -21.10 1.45 21.61
CA GLN A 252 -20.98 0.77 22.90
C GLN A 252 -19.80 1.28 23.75
N GLY A 253 -19.08 2.29 23.28
CA GLY A 253 -17.93 2.87 23.98
C GLY A 253 -16.59 2.17 23.74
N TYR A 254 -16.49 1.30 22.71
CA TYR A 254 -15.23 0.66 22.33
C TYR A 254 -14.48 1.43 21.23
N ASP A 255 -13.15 1.45 21.31
CA ASP A 255 -12.29 2.15 20.35
C ASP A 255 -12.16 1.40 19.02
N GLN A 256 -12.03 0.07 19.08
CA GLN A 256 -11.82 -0.81 17.91
C GLN A 256 -12.53 -2.16 18.08
N ILE A 257 -12.56 -2.94 17.00
CA ILE A 257 -13.03 -4.34 17.01
C ILE A 257 -11.85 -5.29 17.23
N LEU A 258 -12.07 -6.36 17.99
CA LEU A 258 -11.26 -7.58 17.94
C LEU A 258 -11.98 -8.61 17.06
N TRP A 259 -11.40 -8.90 15.90
CA TRP A 259 -12.02 -9.78 14.90
C TRP A 259 -11.86 -11.24 15.27
N LEU A 260 -12.99 -11.94 15.44
CA LEU A 260 -13.03 -13.38 15.69
C LEU A 260 -13.39 -14.14 14.40
N PHE A 261 -12.85 -15.35 14.25
CA PHE A 261 -13.12 -16.20 13.10
C PHE A 261 -13.32 -17.66 13.50
N GLY A 262 -14.30 -18.32 12.88
CA GLY A 262 -14.61 -19.73 13.08
C GLY A 262 -15.44 -20.01 14.34
N GLU A 263 -15.90 -21.25 14.46
CA GLU A 263 -16.67 -21.74 15.62
C GLU A 263 -15.85 -21.66 16.91
N ASP A 264 -14.54 -21.83 16.79
CA ASP A 264 -13.55 -21.72 17.87
C ASP A 264 -13.19 -20.27 18.23
N ARG A 265 -13.80 -19.27 17.56
CA ARG A 265 -13.65 -17.84 17.85
C ARG A 265 -12.19 -17.39 17.89
N ARG A 266 -11.37 -17.86 16.95
CA ARG A 266 -9.96 -17.49 16.86
C ARG A 266 -9.81 -15.99 16.67
N ILE A 267 -8.94 -15.38 17.48
CA ILE A 267 -8.55 -13.99 17.33
C ILE A 267 -7.70 -13.85 16.06
N THR A 268 -8.05 -12.88 15.22
CA THR A 268 -7.35 -12.61 13.95
C THR A 268 -6.64 -11.26 13.95
N GLU A 269 -7.38 -10.16 14.06
CA GLU A 269 -6.87 -8.79 13.96
C GLU A 269 -7.57 -7.88 14.99
N ALA A 270 -6.92 -6.76 15.35
CA ALA A 270 -7.51 -5.68 16.14
C ALA A 270 -7.76 -4.47 15.23
N GLY A 271 -9.01 -4.30 14.78
CA GLY A 271 -9.38 -3.26 13.81
C GLY A 271 -8.70 -3.51 12.47
N ALA A 272 -7.84 -2.57 12.07
CA ALA A 272 -6.99 -2.69 10.87
C ALA A 272 -5.52 -3.01 11.20
N MET A 273 -5.26 -3.52 12.41
CA MET A 273 -3.93 -3.86 12.91
C MET A 273 -3.81 -5.36 13.14
N ASN A 274 -2.58 -5.88 12.97
CA ASN A 274 -2.26 -7.24 13.43
C ASN A 274 -2.41 -7.33 14.95
N PHE A 275 -2.82 -8.50 15.44
CA PHE A 275 -2.91 -8.80 16.87
C PHE A 275 -1.67 -9.54 17.36
N PHE A 276 -1.15 -9.14 18.52
CA PHE A 276 -0.06 -9.82 19.23
C PHE A 276 -0.48 -10.00 20.68
N VAL A 277 -0.09 -11.14 21.28
CA VAL A 277 -0.26 -11.39 22.71
C VAL A 277 1.08 -11.77 23.31
N VAL A 278 1.42 -11.16 24.44
CA VAL A 278 2.57 -11.53 25.25
C VAL A 278 2.03 -12.14 26.53
N VAL A 279 2.23 -13.44 26.70
CA VAL A 279 1.80 -14.18 27.88
C VAL A 279 2.98 -14.91 28.49
N LYS A 280 2.96 -15.09 29.80
CA LYS A 280 3.83 -16.08 30.43
C LYS A 280 3.33 -17.46 30.01
N ARG A 281 4.20 -18.28 29.43
CA ARG A 281 3.88 -19.67 29.15
C ARG A 281 4.03 -20.49 30.43
N ASP A 282 3.14 -21.46 30.59
CA ASP A 282 3.15 -22.36 31.75
C ASP A 282 4.23 -23.45 31.65
N ASP A 283 4.86 -23.60 30.47
CA ASP A 283 5.90 -24.60 30.19
C ASP A 283 7.34 -24.12 30.50
N GLY A 284 7.51 -22.90 31.02
CA GLY A 284 8.80 -22.40 31.49
C GLY A 284 9.81 -21.99 30.40
N ASP A 285 9.46 -22.10 29.13
CA ASP A 285 10.37 -21.80 28.01
C ASP A 285 10.26 -20.31 27.65
N GLY A 286 11.06 -19.49 28.35
CA GLY A 286 11.11 -18.03 28.23
C GLY A 286 12.32 -17.50 27.44
N ALA A 287 12.80 -18.25 26.46
CA ALA A 287 13.92 -17.84 25.60
C ALA A 287 13.47 -16.97 24.41
#